data_AF-A0A164ILM4-F1
#
_entry.id   AF-A0A164ILM4-F1
#
_cell.length_a   1.000
_cell.length_b   1.000
_cell.length_c   1.000
_cell.angle_alpha   90.00
_cell.angle_beta   90.00
_cell.angle_gamma   90.00
#
_symmetry.space_group_name_H-M   'P 1'
#
loop_
_entity.id
_entity.type
_entity.pdbx_description
1 polymer ?
#
loop_
_entity_poly.entity_id
_entity_poly.type
_entity_poly.pdbx_seq_one_letter_code
_entity_poly.pdbx_strand_id
1 'polypeptide(L)'
;MAGIRGMAIAMVSLIVTIGASGVAQADPGIPVQGCPNLYVLGVQGTGQSSPQSPLTGADSGMLGAVLGPLRAVEHLAGHAYVPYEAGFGGAVPGGDVPYAASIGGGLDRLRSMAATLVARCPRTELALLGYSQGAHIVSMLAQQIGNGATAIPADRVAAVALLADPTRGRDESLFPGAPDRTTPAPAPGTTGTEVSRLHADPRRIPDGEGIGPERDITTDFGALTGRVASFCLPGDLACDAPRMPLLRVLVNIAGQVELDPADPMAALTSIQRAVQATASKTATEIVDHDLRGATLGTLSLAPGYSLSQRLAEASDPRETPDVRQAELKIGTSALNSLLALTGRMLTPADVAEIAALGLANPSAALTLLGEKFVTAGHQRIPRGAVFHLVTDLFDALAQLCDDTGQLLDLGVWTKYFDTVRQHGAYLDTAFTTSGQPATEFITDWFTALASDLAAHRIPPPPPAPPVPAPLPPAPQSAPSPLPPAISSADTPPRPTPAPASASHQPAAARDDSRLTAATHRFDREFAWIFIVAGLAAIAYTASRPRRAGQHSRPDRSKEHE
;
A
#
# COMPACT_ATOMS: atom_id res chain seq x y z
N MET A 1 43.70 -13.96 -54.28
CA MET A 1 42.36 -14.60 -54.17
C MET A 1 42.24 -15.02 -52.71
N ALA A 2 41.40 -14.40 -51.88
CA ALA A 2 39.93 -14.32 -51.94
C ALA A 2 39.27 -15.69 -51.71
N GLY A 3 38.36 -15.86 -50.75
CA GLY A 3 37.92 -14.90 -49.72
C GLY A 3 36.64 -15.38 -49.03
N ILE A 4 36.67 -15.54 -47.70
CA ILE A 4 35.57 -16.14 -46.94
C ILE A 4 34.44 -15.12 -46.76
N ARG A 5 33.46 -15.16 -47.66
CA ARG A 5 32.07 -14.77 -47.38
C ARG A 5 31.37 -15.99 -46.75
N GLY A 6 30.48 -15.87 -45.78
CA GLY A 6 29.82 -14.67 -45.26
C GLY A 6 28.32 -14.87 -45.34
N MET A 7 27.71 -15.37 -44.26
CA MET A 7 26.30 -15.74 -44.20
C MET A 7 25.73 -15.37 -42.83
N ALA A 8 25.14 -14.18 -42.72
CA ALA A 8 24.41 -13.76 -41.53
C ALA A 8 23.05 -14.46 -41.50
N ILE A 9 22.78 -15.22 -40.44
CA ILE A 9 21.45 -15.79 -40.19
C ILE A 9 20.64 -14.73 -39.44
N ALA A 10 19.74 -14.05 -40.16
CA ALA A 10 18.79 -13.12 -39.55
C ALA A 10 17.69 -13.90 -38.83
N MET A 11 17.73 -13.96 -37.49
CA MET A 11 16.59 -14.43 -36.70
C MET A 11 15.46 -13.39 -36.75
N VAL A 12 14.50 -13.60 -37.65
CA VAL A 12 13.23 -12.88 -37.63
C VAL A 12 12.40 -13.40 -36.46
N SER A 13 12.48 -12.71 -35.32
CA SER A 13 11.63 -12.98 -34.17
C SER A 13 10.19 -12.59 -34.50
N LEU A 14 9.36 -13.58 -34.85
CA LEU A 14 7.94 -13.38 -35.10
C LEU A 14 7.23 -13.07 -33.78
N ILE A 15 7.05 -11.77 -33.48
CA ILE A 15 6.24 -11.33 -32.35
C ILE A 15 4.78 -11.65 -32.66
N VAL A 16 4.32 -12.80 -32.19
CA VAL A 16 2.89 -13.13 -32.14
C VAL A 16 2.28 -12.29 -31.03
N THR A 17 1.75 -11.11 -31.38
CA THR A 17 0.91 -10.32 -30.49
C THR A 17 -0.39 -11.09 -30.25
N ILE A 18 -0.41 -11.93 -29.21
CA ILE A 18 -1.65 -12.44 -28.65
C ILE A 18 -2.36 -11.23 -28.06
N GLY A 19 -3.27 -10.65 -28.85
CA GLY A 19 -4.16 -9.60 -28.36
C GLY A 19 -5.02 -10.19 -27.25
N ALA A 20 -4.70 -9.84 -26.01
CA ALA A 20 -5.54 -10.15 -24.87
C ALA A 20 -6.84 -9.36 -25.02
N SER A 21 -7.82 -9.96 -25.71
CA SER A 21 -9.20 -9.50 -25.78
C SER A 21 -9.82 -9.62 -24.39
N GLY A 22 -9.47 -8.67 -23.52
CA GLY A 22 -10.03 -8.53 -22.19
C GLY A 22 -11.53 -8.33 -22.32
N VAL A 23 -12.28 -9.41 -22.12
CA VAL A 23 -13.72 -9.33 -21.92
C VAL A 23 -13.94 -8.48 -20.68
N ALA A 24 -14.35 -7.23 -20.90
CA ALA A 24 -14.76 -6.35 -19.83
C ALA A 24 -15.99 -6.98 -19.17
N GLN A 25 -15.76 -7.75 -18.09
CA GLN A 25 -16.82 -8.24 -17.24
C GLN A 25 -17.61 -7.02 -16.78
N ALA A 26 -18.87 -6.96 -17.19
CA ALA A 26 -19.76 -5.90 -16.76
C ALA A 26 -19.77 -5.88 -15.23
N ASP A 27 -19.41 -4.76 -14.64
CA ASP A 27 -19.53 -4.58 -13.20
C ASP A 27 -21.00 -4.89 -12.84
N PRO A 28 -21.29 -5.90 -12.00
CA PRO A 28 -22.67 -6.22 -11.62
C PRO A 28 -23.39 -5.02 -11.01
N GLY A 29 -22.63 -4.03 -10.54
CA GLY A 29 -23.13 -2.78 -10.02
C GLY A 29 -23.63 -2.96 -8.59
N ILE A 30 -23.55 -1.88 -7.82
CA ILE A 30 -23.93 -1.94 -6.41
C ILE A 30 -25.45 -2.12 -6.32
N PRO A 31 -25.94 -3.13 -5.58
CA PRO A 31 -27.37 -3.33 -5.37
C PRO A 31 -27.91 -2.24 -4.45
N VAL A 32 -28.57 -1.26 -5.06
CA VAL A 32 -29.15 -0.08 -4.40
C VAL A 32 -30.64 -0.05 -4.73
N GLN A 33 -31.45 -0.77 -3.93
CA GLN A 33 -32.91 -0.81 -4.08
C GLN A 33 -33.55 0.47 -3.48
N GLY A 34 -33.26 1.61 -4.12
CA GLY A 34 -33.46 2.93 -3.54
C GLY A 34 -32.25 3.39 -2.73
N CYS A 35 -32.07 4.71 -2.61
CA CYS A 35 -30.93 5.31 -1.93
C CYS A 35 -31.19 5.39 -0.40
N PRO A 36 -30.48 4.61 0.45
CA PRO A 36 -30.60 4.72 1.91
C PRO A 36 -29.94 6.01 2.43
N ASN A 37 -30.10 6.33 3.71
CA ASN A 37 -29.43 7.48 4.32
C ASN A 37 -27.94 7.21 4.54
N LEU A 38 -27.59 5.98 4.90
CA LEU A 38 -26.23 5.47 5.04
C LEU A 38 -26.00 4.27 4.10
N TYR A 39 -24.83 4.14 3.48
CA TYR A 39 -24.42 2.91 2.78
C TYR A 39 -23.04 2.46 3.25
N VAL A 40 -22.95 1.22 3.76
CA VAL A 40 -21.71 0.66 4.30
C VAL A 40 -21.00 -0.18 3.25
N LEU A 41 -19.71 0.09 3.02
CA LEU A 41 -18.83 -0.73 2.18
C LEU A 41 -17.86 -1.53 3.05
N GLY A 42 -18.02 -2.86 3.06
CA GLY A 42 -17.19 -3.79 3.82
C GLY A 42 -16.09 -4.43 2.99
N VAL A 43 -14.82 -4.18 3.33
CA VAL A 43 -13.66 -4.87 2.73
C VAL A 43 -13.17 -5.94 3.68
N GLN A 44 -13.38 -7.21 3.32
CA GLN A 44 -12.98 -8.36 4.13
C GLN A 44 -11.46 -8.56 4.13
N GLY A 45 -10.94 -9.37 5.05
CA GLY A 45 -9.52 -9.66 5.15
C GLY A 45 -9.01 -10.70 4.16
N THR A 46 -7.73 -11.03 4.29
CA THR A 46 -7.01 -12.03 3.48
C THR A 46 -7.74 -13.38 3.48
N GLY A 47 -7.99 -13.96 2.31
CA GLY A 47 -8.69 -15.23 2.13
C GLY A 47 -10.20 -15.20 2.42
N GLN A 48 -10.81 -14.01 2.57
CA GLN A 48 -12.24 -13.84 2.88
C GLN A 48 -13.05 -13.22 1.72
N SER A 49 -12.41 -12.91 0.59
CA SER A 49 -13.07 -12.39 -0.62
C SER A 49 -12.47 -13.04 -1.88
N SER A 50 -13.07 -12.73 -3.02
CA SER A 50 -12.59 -13.04 -4.36
C SER A 50 -13.21 -12.04 -5.35
N PRO A 51 -12.68 -11.87 -6.57
CA PRO A 51 -13.29 -11.00 -7.57
C PRO A 51 -14.73 -11.40 -7.97
N GLN A 52 -15.11 -12.65 -7.71
CA GLN A 52 -16.45 -13.21 -7.94
C GLN A 52 -17.33 -13.25 -6.67
N SER A 53 -16.84 -12.76 -5.52
CA SER A 53 -17.61 -12.77 -4.27
C SER A 53 -18.88 -11.91 -4.38
N PRO A 54 -20.02 -12.37 -3.81
CA PRO A 54 -21.29 -11.66 -3.94
C PRO A 54 -21.27 -10.36 -3.13
N LEU A 55 -21.85 -9.30 -3.72
CA LEU A 55 -21.94 -7.98 -3.10
C LEU A 55 -22.80 -7.98 -1.82
N THR A 56 -23.77 -8.88 -1.71
CA THR A 56 -24.72 -8.97 -0.58
C THR A 56 -24.94 -10.42 -0.16
N GLY A 57 -25.46 -10.63 1.06
CA GLY A 57 -25.76 -11.96 1.59
C GLY A 57 -24.54 -12.74 2.12
N ALA A 58 -23.32 -12.23 1.96
CA ALA A 58 -22.09 -12.79 2.53
C ALA A 58 -21.91 -12.50 4.04
N ASP A 59 -23.01 -12.34 4.79
CA ASP A 59 -23.03 -11.89 6.18
C ASP A 59 -22.51 -12.96 7.16
N SER A 60 -21.19 -13.16 7.13
CA SER A 60 -20.42 -14.16 7.86
C SER A 60 -19.03 -13.63 8.22
N GLY A 61 -18.32 -14.35 9.10
CA GLY A 61 -16.97 -13.94 9.53
C GLY A 61 -16.96 -12.59 10.28
N MET A 62 -15.80 -11.92 10.25
CA MET A 62 -15.55 -10.71 11.04
C MET A 62 -16.49 -9.56 10.67
N LEU A 63 -16.59 -9.22 9.39
CA LEU A 63 -17.46 -8.11 8.95
C LEU A 63 -18.95 -8.50 8.96
N GLY A 64 -19.29 -9.78 8.79
CA GLY A 64 -20.66 -10.25 8.91
C GLY A 64 -21.28 -10.04 10.28
N ALA A 65 -20.46 -10.01 11.35
CA ALA A 65 -20.92 -9.67 12.70
C ALA A 65 -21.29 -8.19 12.85
N VAL A 66 -20.73 -7.29 12.02
CA VAL A 66 -21.06 -5.86 11.99
C VAL A 66 -22.22 -5.58 11.03
N LEU A 67 -22.19 -6.16 9.84
CA LEU A 67 -23.13 -5.85 8.75
C LEU A 67 -24.41 -6.68 8.80
N GLY A 68 -24.36 -7.91 9.30
CA GLY A 68 -25.53 -8.77 9.47
C GLY A 68 -26.61 -8.19 10.41
N PRO A 69 -26.26 -7.54 11.55
CA PRO A 69 -27.22 -6.84 12.38
C PRO A 69 -27.89 -5.62 11.71
N LEU A 70 -27.21 -4.92 10.79
CA LEU A 70 -27.76 -3.72 10.13
C LEU A 70 -29.03 -3.98 9.32
N ARG A 71 -29.34 -5.24 9.01
CA ARG A 71 -30.63 -5.64 8.42
C ARG A 71 -31.84 -5.25 9.31
N ALA A 72 -31.65 -5.10 10.62
CA ALA A 72 -32.68 -4.55 11.52
C ALA A 72 -33.04 -3.08 11.20
N VAL A 73 -32.14 -2.35 10.53
CA VAL A 73 -32.32 -0.95 10.08
C VAL A 73 -32.13 -0.82 8.56
N GLU A 74 -32.46 -1.85 7.78
CA GLU A 74 -32.33 -1.86 6.31
C GLU A 74 -33.11 -0.74 5.59
N HIS A 75 -34.11 -0.16 6.28
CA HIS A 75 -34.88 1.00 5.81
C HIS A 75 -34.15 2.34 5.98
N LEU A 76 -33.03 2.37 6.72
CA LEU A 76 -32.17 3.54 6.94
C LEU A 76 -30.76 3.36 6.35
N ALA A 77 -30.22 2.15 6.42
CA ALA A 77 -28.87 1.79 5.98
C ALA A 77 -28.87 0.61 5.00
N GLY A 78 -28.08 0.71 3.94
CA GLY A 78 -27.73 -0.43 3.08
C GLY A 78 -26.28 -0.86 3.30
N HIS A 79 -25.90 -2.06 2.86
CA HIS A 79 -24.49 -2.48 2.84
C HIS A 79 -24.15 -3.34 1.64
N ALA A 80 -22.87 -3.34 1.26
CA ALA A 80 -22.29 -4.31 0.35
C ALA A 80 -20.84 -4.66 0.75
N TYR A 81 -20.43 -5.87 0.40
CA TYR A 81 -19.04 -6.31 0.45
C TYR A 81 -18.32 -5.90 -0.83
N VAL A 82 -17.01 -5.61 -0.72
CA VAL A 82 -16.14 -5.32 -1.86
C VAL A 82 -15.54 -6.63 -2.38
N PRO A 83 -15.83 -7.06 -3.63
CA PRO A 83 -15.24 -8.25 -4.23
C PRO A 83 -13.86 -7.91 -4.78
N TYR A 84 -12.81 -8.50 -4.22
CA TYR A 84 -11.42 -8.27 -4.59
C TYR A 84 -10.60 -9.53 -4.33
N GLU A 85 -9.32 -9.53 -4.69
CA GLU A 85 -8.46 -10.71 -4.72
C GLU A 85 -8.19 -11.35 -3.35
N ALA A 86 -8.28 -10.59 -2.25
CA ALA A 86 -7.98 -11.00 -0.86
C ALA A 86 -6.71 -11.87 -0.70
N GLY A 87 -5.70 -11.61 -1.52
CA GLY A 87 -4.58 -12.50 -1.74
C GLY A 87 -3.39 -12.25 -0.81
N PHE A 88 -2.61 -13.31 -0.59
CA PHE A 88 -1.28 -13.25 0.02
C PHE A 88 -0.36 -14.26 -0.68
N GLY A 89 -0.31 -14.20 -2.01
CA GLY A 89 0.64 -14.99 -2.80
C GLY A 89 0.49 -16.50 -2.62
N GLY A 90 -0.71 -17.04 -2.35
CA GLY A 90 -0.92 -18.47 -2.10
C GLY A 90 -0.74 -18.91 -0.64
N ALA A 91 -0.37 -18.00 0.29
CA ALA A 91 -0.29 -18.31 1.73
C ALA A 91 -1.66 -18.59 2.39
N VAL A 92 -2.77 -18.34 1.67
CA VAL A 92 -4.14 -18.73 2.05
C VAL A 92 -4.85 -19.39 0.86
N PRO A 93 -5.76 -20.36 1.07
CA PRO A 93 -6.47 -21.03 -0.02
C PRO A 93 -7.25 -20.06 -0.91
N GLY A 94 -6.96 -20.06 -2.22
CA GLY A 94 -7.60 -19.19 -3.21
C GLY A 94 -7.16 -17.72 -3.18
N GLY A 95 -6.19 -17.37 -2.32
CA GLY A 95 -5.59 -16.04 -2.22
C GLY A 95 -4.25 -15.96 -2.95
N ASP A 96 -4.21 -16.44 -4.19
CA ASP A 96 -2.98 -16.70 -4.94
C ASP A 96 -2.24 -15.42 -5.38
N VAL A 97 -2.96 -14.30 -5.46
CA VAL A 97 -2.41 -12.97 -5.83
C VAL A 97 -1.52 -12.43 -4.70
N PRO A 98 -0.29 -11.93 -4.97
CA PRO A 98 0.55 -11.30 -3.96
C PRO A 98 -0.14 -10.13 -3.23
N TYR A 99 0.11 -10.00 -1.92
CA TYR A 99 -0.56 -9.04 -1.02
C TYR A 99 -0.55 -7.60 -1.55
N ALA A 100 0.59 -7.12 -2.05
CA ALA A 100 0.71 -5.78 -2.61
C ALA A 100 -0.12 -5.55 -3.89
N ALA A 101 -0.29 -6.58 -4.72
CA ALA A 101 -1.17 -6.51 -5.90
C ALA A 101 -2.65 -6.58 -5.50
N SER A 102 -2.99 -7.44 -4.53
CA SER A 102 -4.34 -7.57 -4.00
C SER A 102 -4.84 -6.31 -3.29
N ILE A 103 -3.96 -5.54 -2.63
CA ILE A 103 -4.32 -4.23 -2.07
C ILE A 103 -4.62 -3.22 -3.19
N GLY A 104 -3.83 -3.22 -4.27
CA GLY A 104 -4.09 -2.37 -5.43
C GLY A 104 -5.47 -2.62 -6.05
N GLY A 105 -5.78 -3.89 -6.36
CA GLY A 105 -7.09 -4.29 -6.90
C GLY A 105 -8.25 -3.96 -5.97
N GLY A 106 -8.11 -4.28 -4.67
CA GLY A 106 -9.12 -3.96 -3.65
C GLY A 106 -9.35 -2.45 -3.45
N LEU A 107 -8.30 -1.63 -3.49
CA LEU A 107 -8.38 -0.18 -3.38
C LEU A 107 -9.06 0.45 -4.60
N ASP A 108 -8.70 0.00 -5.81
CA ASP A 108 -9.34 0.48 -7.04
C ASP A 108 -10.81 0.05 -7.12
N ARG A 109 -11.14 -1.18 -6.67
CA ARG A 109 -12.52 -1.65 -6.54
C ARG A 109 -13.30 -0.80 -5.53
N LEU A 110 -12.79 -0.62 -4.31
CA LEU A 110 -13.44 0.18 -3.27
C LEU A 110 -13.67 1.62 -3.73
N ARG A 111 -12.66 2.27 -4.33
CA ARG A 111 -12.76 3.64 -4.85
C ARG A 111 -13.82 3.76 -5.95
N SER A 112 -13.84 2.82 -6.90
CA SER A 112 -14.84 2.75 -7.97
C SER A 112 -16.26 2.56 -7.41
N MET A 113 -16.41 1.67 -6.43
CA MET A 113 -17.70 1.41 -5.77
C MET A 113 -18.20 2.63 -4.99
N ALA A 114 -17.36 3.24 -4.16
CA ALA A 114 -17.69 4.44 -3.39
C ALA A 114 -18.07 5.63 -4.28
N ALA A 115 -17.31 5.89 -5.35
CA ALA A 115 -17.63 6.93 -6.33
C ALA A 115 -18.96 6.66 -7.05
N THR A 116 -19.22 5.39 -7.42
CA THR A 116 -20.47 4.97 -8.06
C THR A 116 -21.70 5.18 -7.16
N LEU A 117 -21.58 4.88 -5.85
CA LEU A 117 -22.64 5.17 -4.86
C LEU A 117 -22.90 6.67 -4.73
N VAL A 118 -21.85 7.47 -4.50
CA VAL A 118 -21.95 8.92 -4.30
C VAL A 118 -22.57 9.64 -5.50
N ALA A 119 -22.26 9.17 -6.72
CA ALA A 119 -22.84 9.68 -7.96
C ALA A 119 -24.29 9.24 -8.21
N ARG A 120 -24.63 7.96 -7.93
CA ARG A 120 -26.01 7.44 -8.10
C ARG A 120 -26.97 7.93 -7.02
N CYS A 121 -26.47 8.20 -5.82
CA CYS A 121 -27.25 8.61 -4.65
C CYS A 121 -26.67 9.88 -4.00
N PRO A 122 -27.01 11.09 -4.48
CA PRO A 122 -26.45 12.35 -4.00
C PRO A 122 -26.82 12.76 -2.56
N ARG A 123 -27.56 11.93 -1.79
CA ARG A 123 -27.94 12.16 -0.39
C ARG A 123 -27.54 11.02 0.56
N THR A 124 -26.96 9.95 0.04
CA THR A 124 -26.52 8.78 0.83
C THR A 124 -25.09 9.02 1.29
N GLU A 125 -24.83 8.99 2.59
CA GLU A 125 -23.45 9.08 3.08
C GLU A 125 -22.84 7.67 3.17
N LEU A 126 -21.53 7.58 2.97
CA LEU A 126 -20.79 6.32 3.06
C LEU A 126 -20.36 6.06 4.49
N ALA A 127 -20.42 4.80 4.93
CA ALA A 127 -19.52 4.28 5.95
C ALA A 127 -18.57 3.27 5.30
N LEU A 128 -17.30 3.30 5.69
CA LEU A 128 -16.30 2.33 5.22
C LEU A 128 -15.91 1.42 6.38
N LEU A 129 -15.82 0.11 6.13
CA LEU A 129 -15.50 -0.89 7.13
C LEU A 129 -14.44 -1.84 6.57
N GLY A 130 -13.30 -1.96 7.25
CA GLY A 130 -12.22 -2.85 6.84
C GLY A 130 -11.75 -3.74 7.98
N TYR A 131 -11.30 -4.95 7.64
CA TYR A 131 -10.62 -5.86 8.56
C TYR A 131 -9.32 -6.40 7.96
N SER A 132 -8.21 -6.35 8.71
CA SER A 132 -6.90 -6.88 8.30
C SER A 132 -6.43 -6.26 6.97
N GLN A 133 -6.14 -7.04 5.93
CA GLN A 133 -5.90 -6.52 4.57
C GLN A 133 -6.98 -5.54 4.07
N GLY A 134 -8.24 -5.77 4.43
CA GLY A 134 -9.34 -4.86 4.11
C GLY A 134 -9.30 -3.55 4.91
N ALA A 135 -8.75 -3.55 6.12
CA ALA A 135 -8.50 -2.31 6.89
C ALA A 135 -7.41 -1.47 6.22
N HIS A 136 -6.31 -2.10 5.78
CA HIS A 136 -5.27 -1.44 4.96
C HIS A 136 -5.89 -0.73 3.74
N ILE A 137 -6.70 -1.45 2.96
CA ILE A 137 -7.38 -0.93 1.76
C ILE A 137 -8.31 0.26 2.10
N VAL A 138 -9.09 0.14 3.18
CA VAL A 138 -10.02 1.20 3.61
C VAL A 138 -9.28 2.41 4.16
N SER A 139 -8.19 2.22 4.91
CA SER A 139 -7.32 3.29 5.42
C SER A 139 -6.69 4.08 4.28
N MET A 140 -6.09 3.41 3.28
CA MET A 140 -5.54 4.08 2.09
C MET A 140 -6.57 4.95 1.37
N LEU A 141 -7.82 4.47 1.22
CA LEU A 141 -8.88 5.30 0.62
C LEU A 141 -9.31 6.44 1.56
N ALA A 142 -9.41 6.20 2.87
CA ALA A 142 -9.76 7.22 3.85
C ALA A 142 -8.72 8.35 3.90
N GLN A 143 -7.42 8.03 3.83
CA GLN A 143 -6.33 9.00 3.70
C GLN A 143 -6.48 9.81 2.40
N GLN A 144 -6.72 9.14 1.26
CA GLN A 144 -6.92 9.81 -0.03
C GLN A 144 -8.15 10.73 -0.03
N ILE A 145 -9.26 10.34 0.60
CA ILE A 145 -10.47 11.17 0.74
C ILE A 145 -10.21 12.34 1.70
N GLY A 146 -9.63 12.07 2.86
CA GLY A 146 -9.34 13.06 3.91
C GLY A 146 -8.40 14.18 3.44
N ASN A 147 -7.49 13.86 2.53
CA ASN A 147 -6.55 14.79 1.91
C ASN A 147 -7.05 15.37 0.57
N GLY A 148 -8.30 15.09 0.16
CA GLY A 148 -8.90 15.65 -1.06
C GLY A 148 -8.34 15.09 -2.38
N ALA A 149 -7.63 13.97 -2.34
CA ALA A 149 -6.99 13.33 -3.49
C ALA A 149 -7.91 12.41 -4.31
N THR A 150 -9.23 12.48 -4.12
CA THR A 150 -10.21 11.69 -4.90
C THR A 150 -11.42 12.51 -5.32
N ALA A 151 -12.21 11.98 -6.25
CA ALA A 151 -13.52 12.53 -6.63
C ALA A 151 -14.65 12.24 -5.62
N ILE A 152 -14.36 11.55 -4.50
CA ILE A 152 -15.29 11.32 -3.39
C ILE A 152 -15.07 12.42 -2.35
N PRO A 153 -16.03 13.35 -2.15
CA PRO A 153 -15.85 14.45 -1.20
C PRO A 153 -15.81 13.96 0.25
N ALA A 154 -14.96 14.57 1.08
CA ALA A 154 -14.77 14.16 2.47
C ALA A 154 -15.99 14.42 3.37
N ASP A 155 -16.96 15.22 2.96
CA ASP A 155 -18.25 15.38 3.65
C ASP A 155 -19.25 14.22 3.35
N ARG A 156 -18.99 13.39 2.33
CA ARG A 156 -19.83 12.24 1.95
C ARG A 156 -19.46 10.92 2.64
N VAL A 157 -18.51 10.93 3.59
CA VAL A 157 -18.10 9.77 4.40
C VAL A 157 -18.48 9.99 5.86
N ALA A 158 -19.61 9.44 6.29
CA ALA A 158 -20.10 9.55 7.66
C ALA A 158 -19.16 8.89 8.69
N ALA A 159 -18.55 7.75 8.34
CA ALA A 159 -17.62 7.03 9.22
C ALA A 159 -16.63 6.14 8.47
N VAL A 160 -15.53 5.80 9.15
CA VAL A 160 -14.57 4.77 8.76
C VAL A 160 -14.21 3.95 10.00
N ALA A 161 -14.36 2.62 9.93
CA ALA A 161 -13.99 1.70 11.00
C ALA A 161 -12.94 0.70 10.49
N LEU A 162 -11.80 0.64 11.19
CA LEU A 162 -10.60 -0.11 10.80
C LEU A 162 -10.32 -1.15 11.89
N LEU A 163 -10.49 -2.44 11.58
CA LEU A 163 -10.20 -3.56 12.50
C LEU A 163 -8.87 -4.21 12.13
N ALA A 164 -7.94 -4.35 13.08
CA ALA A 164 -6.64 -4.98 12.85
C ALA A 164 -5.82 -4.34 11.71
N ASP A 165 -5.76 -3.01 11.66
CA ASP A 165 -5.20 -2.25 10.53
C ASP A 165 -3.65 -2.32 10.41
N PRO A 166 -3.10 -2.85 9.30
CA PRO A 166 -1.68 -2.80 8.98
C PRO A 166 -1.08 -1.40 8.79
N THR A 167 -1.90 -0.35 8.71
CA THR A 167 -1.48 1.05 8.54
C THR A 167 -1.64 1.91 9.79
N ARG A 168 -2.05 1.32 10.92
CA ARG A 168 -2.21 2.00 12.22
C ARG A 168 -0.92 2.73 12.63
N GLY A 169 -1.04 3.99 13.05
CA GLY A 169 0.05 4.76 13.61
C GLY A 169 0.62 4.15 14.90
N ARG A 170 1.87 4.49 15.21
CA ARG A 170 2.52 4.11 16.48
C ARG A 170 1.87 4.82 17.66
N ASP A 171 1.66 4.11 18.77
CA ASP A 171 0.99 4.63 19.99
C ASP A 171 -0.41 5.25 19.71
N GLU A 172 -1.03 4.91 18.57
CA GLU A 172 -2.24 5.55 18.05
C GLU A 172 -3.47 5.29 18.91
N SER A 173 -4.10 6.38 19.36
CA SER A 173 -5.42 6.44 19.99
C SER A 173 -6.54 6.00 19.05
N LEU A 174 -7.63 5.46 19.60
CA LEU A 174 -8.79 4.97 18.83
C LEU A 174 -9.26 5.92 17.72
N PHE A 175 -9.23 7.24 17.91
CA PHE A 175 -9.52 8.21 16.85
C PHE A 175 -8.20 8.89 16.42
N PRO A 176 -7.60 8.50 15.28
CA PRO A 176 -6.34 9.07 14.83
C PRO A 176 -6.50 10.57 14.52
N GLY A 177 -5.47 11.36 14.82
CA GLY A 177 -5.53 12.83 14.83
C GLY A 177 -6.35 13.46 15.97
N ALA A 178 -6.96 12.68 16.88
CA ALA A 178 -7.84 13.19 17.93
C ALA A 178 -7.74 12.39 19.25
N PRO A 179 -6.58 12.39 19.95
CA PRO A 179 -6.30 11.48 21.06
C PRO A 179 -7.21 11.62 22.28
N ASP A 180 -7.69 12.83 22.60
CA ASP A 180 -8.61 13.07 23.72
C ASP A 180 -10.07 12.69 23.43
N ARG A 181 -10.36 12.15 22.24
CA ARG A 181 -11.73 11.80 21.81
C ARG A 181 -12.13 10.40 22.29
N THR A 182 -13.27 10.31 22.97
CA THR A 182 -13.91 9.05 23.36
C THR A 182 -15.23 8.78 22.64
N THR A 183 -15.73 9.74 21.85
CA THR A 183 -17.01 9.64 21.12
C THR A 183 -16.78 9.94 19.64
N PRO A 184 -17.35 9.16 18.70
CA PRO A 184 -17.20 9.44 17.27
C PRO A 184 -17.73 10.83 16.90
N ALA A 185 -17.15 11.45 15.88
CA ALA A 185 -17.68 12.71 15.36
C ALA A 185 -19.03 12.47 14.64
N PRO A 186 -19.97 13.43 14.69
CA PRO A 186 -21.21 13.37 13.92
C PRO A 186 -20.96 13.24 12.42
N ALA A 187 -21.94 12.66 11.71
CA ALA A 187 -21.96 12.75 10.25
C ALA A 187 -22.08 14.21 9.79
N PRO A 188 -21.43 14.61 8.67
CA PRO A 188 -21.55 15.96 8.15
C PRO A 188 -23.00 16.38 7.91
N GLY A 189 -23.37 17.55 8.43
CA GLY A 189 -24.74 18.05 8.35
C GLY A 189 -25.75 17.35 9.27
N THR A 190 -25.34 16.58 10.30
CA THR A 190 -26.22 16.13 11.40
C THR A 190 -25.85 16.77 12.74
N THR A 191 -26.77 16.71 13.71
CA THR A 191 -26.50 17.13 15.10
C THR A 191 -25.77 16.07 15.92
N GLY A 192 -25.66 14.82 15.44
CA GLY A 192 -25.04 13.72 16.18
C GLY A 192 -25.82 13.32 17.44
N THR A 193 -27.14 13.43 17.42
CA THR A 193 -28.03 13.25 18.57
C THR A 193 -28.09 11.81 19.07
N GLU A 194 -27.84 10.83 18.21
CA GLU A 194 -27.68 9.41 18.58
C GLU A 194 -26.19 9.07 18.75
N VAL A 195 -25.32 9.48 17.83
CA VAL A 195 -23.88 9.17 17.86
C VAL A 195 -23.18 9.70 19.13
N SER A 196 -23.56 10.89 19.62
CA SER A 196 -22.98 11.47 20.85
C SER A 196 -23.26 10.71 22.14
N ARG A 197 -24.14 9.69 22.11
CA ARG A 197 -24.37 8.78 23.25
C ARG A 197 -23.33 7.67 23.33
N LEU A 198 -22.65 7.37 22.22
CA LEU A 198 -21.69 6.29 22.11
C LEU A 198 -20.33 6.71 22.68
N HIS A 199 -19.85 5.96 23.66
CA HIS A 199 -18.58 6.20 24.34
C HIS A 199 -17.70 4.97 24.19
N ALA A 200 -16.67 5.07 23.34
CA ALA A 200 -15.60 4.09 23.28
C ALA A 200 -14.45 4.54 24.18
N ASP A 201 -14.30 3.84 25.30
CA ASP A 201 -13.19 3.96 26.25
C ASP A 201 -12.35 2.66 26.17
N PRO A 202 -11.26 2.64 25.37
CA PRO A 202 -10.50 1.41 25.13
C PRO A 202 -9.77 0.91 26.38
N ARG A 203 -9.92 -0.37 26.71
CA ARG A 203 -9.28 -0.98 27.91
C ARG A 203 -7.75 -0.91 27.91
N ARG A 204 -7.15 -0.74 26.73
CA ARG A 204 -5.73 -0.49 26.50
C ARG A 204 -5.56 0.07 25.09
N ILE A 205 -4.82 1.16 24.95
CA ILE A 205 -4.23 1.57 23.67
C ILE A 205 -2.95 0.74 23.46
N PRO A 206 -2.75 0.05 22.33
CA PRO A 206 -1.52 -0.69 22.05
C PRO A 206 -0.33 0.23 21.72
N ASP A 207 0.86 -0.15 22.16
CA ASP A 207 2.12 0.60 22.06
C ASP A 207 2.90 0.34 20.75
N GLY A 208 2.52 -0.70 20.00
CA GLY A 208 3.06 -0.99 18.68
C GLY A 208 2.45 -0.14 17.56
N GLU A 209 2.81 -0.48 16.33
CA GLU A 209 2.41 0.17 15.07
C GLU A 209 1.91 -0.85 14.03
N GLY A 210 1.35 -0.39 12.93
CA GLY A 210 0.95 -1.22 11.80
C GLY A 210 2.12 -1.94 11.13
N ILE A 211 1.95 -3.22 10.79
CA ILE A 211 3.01 -4.03 10.16
C ILE A 211 3.17 -3.80 8.65
N GLY A 212 2.31 -2.97 8.06
CA GLY A 212 2.37 -2.60 6.64
C GLY A 212 3.56 -1.70 6.29
N PRO A 213 3.66 -1.27 5.02
CA PRO A 213 4.75 -0.42 4.55
C PRO A 213 4.72 0.97 5.20
N GLU A 214 5.89 1.54 5.48
CA GLU A 214 6.05 2.81 6.22
C GLU A 214 5.21 3.95 5.62
N ARG A 215 5.18 4.05 4.28
CA ARG A 215 4.49 5.11 3.53
C ARG A 215 2.97 4.95 3.41
N ASP A 216 2.41 3.83 3.88
CA ASP A 216 0.97 3.65 4.00
C ASP A 216 0.48 3.94 5.43
N ILE A 217 1.39 3.99 6.43
CA ILE A 217 1.10 4.31 7.82
C ILE A 217 0.77 5.80 7.95
N THR A 218 -0.29 6.11 8.69
CA THR A 218 -0.69 7.50 9.00
C THR A 218 -0.82 7.72 10.51
N THR A 219 -0.96 8.99 10.91
CA THR A 219 -1.29 9.38 12.30
C THR A 219 -2.59 10.21 12.39
N ASP A 220 -3.13 10.65 11.25
CA ASP A 220 -4.42 11.31 11.11
C ASP A 220 -5.07 10.99 9.75
N PHE A 221 -6.29 11.47 9.52
CA PHE A 221 -7.03 11.26 8.26
C PHE A 221 -7.58 12.58 7.69
N GLY A 222 -6.85 13.69 7.87
CA GLY A 222 -7.18 15.01 7.35
C GLY A 222 -8.61 15.42 7.70
N ALA A 223 -9.42 15.71 6.68
CA ALA A 223 -10.82 16.08 6.84
C ALA A 223 -11.72 14.98 7.46
N LEU A 224 -11.30 13.71 7.51
CA LEU A 224 -12.02 12.61 8.16
C LEU A 224 -11.66 12.41 9.64
N THR A 225 -10.72 13.19 10.20
CA THR A 225 -10.28 13.11 11.61
C THR A 225 -11.48 13.09 12.58
N GLY A 226 -11.48 12.13 13.51
CA GLY A 226 -12.59 11.88 14.45
C GLY A 226 -13.82 11.15 13.87
N ARG A 227 -13.92 11.00 12.54
CA ARG A 227 -14.85 10.08 11.85
C ARG A 227 -14.18 8.76 11.45
N VAL A 228 -12.85 8.66 11.56
CA VAL A 228 -12.09 7.41 11.46
C VAL A 228 -11.83 6.86 12.86
N ALA A 229 -12.04 5.55 13.05
CA ALA A 229 -11.72 4.83 14.27
C ALA A 229 -10.88 3.57 14.00
N SER A 230 -9.77 3.45 14.72
CA SER A 230 -8.72 2.44 14.58
C SER A 230 -8.77 1.45 15.76
N PHE A 231 -9.36 0.28 15.51
CA PHE A 231 -9.57 -0.77 16.50
C PHE A 231 -8.46 -1.82 16.40
N CYS A 232 -7.58 -1.82 17.40
CA CYS A 232 -6.47 -2.77 17.50
C CYS A 232 -6.46 -3.47 18.87
N LEU A 233 -6.35 -4.80 18.87
CA LEU A 233 -6.20 -5.59 20.10
C LEU A 233 -4.71 -5.77 20.45
N PRO A 234 -4.31 -5.57 21.73
CA PRO A 234 -2.93 -5.78 22.16
C PRO A 234 -2.43 -7.21 21.88
N GLY A 235 -1.28 -7.32 21.21
CA GLY A 235 -0.68 -8.57 20.75
C GLY A 235 -1.11 -9.03 19.36
N ASP A 236 -1.96 -8.26 18.65
CA ASP A 236 -2.25 -8.47 17.22
C ASP A 236 -1.14 -7.85 16.36
N LEU A 237 -0.23 -8.70 15.83
CA LEU A 237 0.86 -8.26 14.98
C LEU A 237 0.44 -7.51 13.71
N ALA A 238 -0.84 -7.50 13.30
CA ALA A 238 -1.24 -6.66 12.18
C ALA A 238 -1.11 -5.16 12.52
N CYS A 239 -1.53 -4.74 13.71
CA CYS A 239 -1.73 -3.33 14.07
C CYS A 239 -0.98 -2.87 15.35
N ASP A 240 -0.35 -3.82 16.05
CA ASP A 240 0.42 -3.65 17.29
C ASP A 240 1.82 -4.30 17.14
N ALA A 241 2.40 -4.25 15.94
CA ALA A 241 3.72 -4.79 15.67
C ALA A 241 4.83 -4.04 16.43
N PRO A 242 5.92 -4.72 16.82
CA PRO A 242 7.09 -4.05 17.40
C PRO A 242 7.81 -3.25 16.30
N ARG A 243 8.25 -2.03 16.64
CA ARG A 243 8.95 -1.13 15.71
C ARG A 243 10.35 -1.63 15.35
N MET A 244 10.42 -2.54 14.39
CA MET A 244 11.64 -3.15 13.88
C MET A 244 11.70 -2.98 12.35
N PRO A 245 12.58 -2.13 11.78
CA PRO A 245 12.64 -1.95 10.33
C PRO A 245 12.90 -3.25 9.56
N LEU A 246 13.70 -4.16 10.11
CA LEU A 246 13.94 -5.47 9.49
C LEU A 246 12.73 -6.42 9.53
N LEU A 247 11.78 -6.23 10.46
CA LEU A 247 10.48 -6.94 10.40
C LEU A 247 9.66 -6.43 9.22
N ARG A 248 9.62 -5.10 9.02
CA ARG A 248 8.96 -4.47 7.86
C ARG A 248 9.59 -4.90 6.52
N VAL A 249 10.92 -5.08 6.46
CA VAL A 249 11.61 -5.69 5.30
C VAL A 249 11.08 -7.10 5.00
N LEU A 250 11.04 -7.98 6.01
CA LEU A 250 10.58 -9.37 5.85
C LEU A 250 9.11 -9.43 5.40
N VAL A 251 8.26 -8.56 5.95
CA VAL A 251 6.83 -8.50 5.64
C VAL A 251 6.58 -7.91 4.25
N ASN A 252 7.27 -6.84 3.86
CA ASN A 252 7.20 -6.28 2.51
C ASN A 252 7.66 -7.27 1.45
N ILE A 253 8.73 -8.03 1.70
CA ILE A 253 9.20 -9.10 0.81
C ILE A 253 8.18 -10.23 0.75
N ALA A 254 7.66 -10.71 1.89
CA ALA A 254 6.63 -11.75 1.92
C ALA A 254 5.35 -11.34 1.15
N GLY A 255 4.95 -10.06 1.25
CA GLY A 255 3.79 -9.52 0.53
C GLY A 255 3.98 -9.28 -0.97
N GLN A 256 5.21 -9.44 -1.49
CA GLN A 256 5.53 -9.41 -2.93
C GLN A 256 5.64 -10.79 -3.57
N VAL A 257 5.91 -11.82 -2.75
CA VAL A 257 6.23 -13.16 -3.23
C VAL A 257 4.96 -13.92 -3.60
N GLU A 258 5.14 -14.84 -4.53
CA GLU A 258 4.14 -15.81 -5.00
C GLU A 258 4.67 -17.18 -4.58
N LEU A 259 3.89 -17.92 -3.78
CA LEU A 259 4.23 -19.15 -3.07
C LEU A 259 3.37 -20.30 -3.60
N ASP A 260 3.51 -20.64 -4.89
CA ASP A 260 2.86 -21.83 -5.45
C ASP A 260 3.38 -23.10 -4.75
N PRO A 261 2.53 -23.88 -4.05
CA PRO A 261 2.94 -25.15 -3.44
C PRO A 261 3.31 -26.23 -4.46
N ALA A 262 2.93 -26.08 -5.72
CA ALA A 262 3.24 -26.99 -6.81
C ALA A 262 4.57 -26.66 -7.53
N ASP A 263 5.05 -25.41 -7.50
CA ASP A 263 6.35 -25.01 -8.06
C ASP A 263 7.23 -24.25 -7.03
N PRO A 264 8.02 -24.99 -6.22
CA PRO A 264 8.97 -24.39 -5.28
C PRO A 264 10.14 -23.65 -5.98
N MET A 265 10.40 -23.89 -7.27
CA MET A 265 11.43 -23.16 -8.02
C MET A 265 10.91 -21.80 -8.49
N ALA A 266 9.64 -21.69 -8.88
CA ALA A 266 8.98 -20.41 -9.11
C ALA A 266 8.98 -19.56 -7.84
N ALA A 267 8.61 -20.15 -6.69
CA ALA A 267 8.62 -19.47 -5.39
C ALA A 267 10.03 -18.95 -5.01
N LEU A 268 11.08 -19.79 -5.10
CA LEU A 268 12.47 -19.38 -4.88
C LEU A 268 12.90 -18.25 -5.83
N THR A 269 12.52 -18.34 -7.10
CA THR A 269 12.80 -17.31 -8.12
C THR A 269 12.03 -16.01 -7.83
N SER A 270 10.86 -16.08 -7.18
CA SER A 270 10.07 -14.94 -6.73
C SER A 270 10.75 -14.22 -5.54
N ILE A 271 11.19 -14.99 -4.53
CA ILE A 271 11.97 -14.48 -3.40
C ILE A 271 13.26 -13.81 -3.88
N GLN A 272 14.02 -14.47 -4.79
CA GLN A 272 15.25 -13.90 -5.35
C GLN A 272 14.99 -12.56 -6.05
N ARG A 273 13.91 -12.44 -6.83
CA ARG A 273 13.53 -11.18 -7.50
C ARG A 273 13.21 -10.07 -6.49
N ALA A 274 12.42 -10.36 -5.46
CA ALA A 274 12.06 -9.39 -4.43
C ALA A 274 13.29 -8.90 -3.63
N VAL A 275 14.18 -9.81 -3.25
CA VAL A 275 15.45 -9.47 -2.56
C VAL A 275 16.38 -8.65 -3.47
N GLN A 276 16.53 -9.04 -4.74
CA GLN A 276 17.37 -8.32 -5.70
C GLN A 276 16.81 -6.91 -6.01
N ALA A 277 15.48 -6.77 -6.13
CA ALA A 277 14.83 -5.47 -6.29
C ALA A 277 15.05 -4.59 -5.05
N THR A 278 14.82 -5.12 -3.84
CA THR A 278 15.06 -4.42 -2.56
C THR A 278 16.50 -3.92 -2.47
N ALA A 279 17.49 -4.78 -2.73
CA ALA A 279 18.90 -4.41 -2.70
C ALA A 279 19.27 -3.34 -3.74
N SER A 280 18.70 -3.43 -4.95
CA SER A 280 18.93 -2.47 -6.04
C SER A 280 18.34 -1.09 -5.73
N LYS A 281 17.12 -1.06 -5.18
CA LYS A 281 16.48 0.17 -4.68
C LYS A 281 17.29 0.78 -3.53
N THR A 282 17.63 -0.02 -2.53
CA THR A 282 18.43 0.41 -1.36
C THR A 282 19.75 1.05 -1.77
N ALA A 283 20.46 0.47 -2.75
CA ALA A 283 21.69 1.04 -3.27
C ALA A 283 21.48 2.42 -3.93
N THR A 284 20.37 2.60 -4.65
CA THR A 284 20.00 3.89 -5.26
C THR A 284 19.66 4.94 -4.19
N GLU A 285 18.90 4.57 -3.16
CA GLU A 285 18.53 5.48 -2.05
C GLU A 285 19.75 5.96 -1.26
N ILE A 286 20.67 5.05 -0.91
CA ILE A 286 21.93 5.37 -0.25
C ILE A 286 22.77 6.31 -1.13
N VAL A 287 22.83 6.05 -2.42
CA VAL A 287 23.55 6.88 -3.39
C VAL A 287 22.97 8.28 -3.49
N ASP A 288 21.64 8.42 -3.53
CA ASP A 288 21.05 9.73 -3.81
C ASP A 288 20.97 10.62 -2.55
N HIS A 289 20.60 10.02 -1.42
CA HIS A 289 20.30 10.75 -0.19
C HIS A 289 21.42 10.71 0.85
N ASP A 290 22.15 9.62 0.98
CA ASP A 290 23.08 9.41 2.10
C ASP A 290 24.56 9.64 1.71
N LEU A 291 24.97 9.36 0.47
CA LEU A 291 26.30 9.72 -0.03
C LEU A 291 26.42 11.23 -0.30
N ARG A 292 27.45 11.86 0.26
CA ARG A 292 27.77 13.28 0.06
C ARG A 292 29.21 13.44 -0.43
N GLY A 293 29.43 14.39 -1.35
CA GLY A 293 30.71 14.60 -2.02
C GLY A 293 30.82 13.91 -3.38
N ALA A 294 31.86 14.25 -4.15
CA ALA A 294 32.03 13.81 -5.55
C ALA A 294 33.38 13.12 -5.83
N THR A 295 34.30 13.11 -4.86
CA THR A 295 35.65 12.51 -4.99
C THR A 295 36.01 11.80 -3.69
N LEU A 296 36.90 10.79 -3.73
CA LEU A 296 37.32 10.06 -2.51
C LEU A 296 37.98 10.93 -1.43
N GLY A 297 38.37 12.18 -1.72
CA GLY A 297 38.84 13.14 -0.73
C GLY A 297 37.72 13.93 -0.01
N THR A 298 36.47 13.79 -0.47
CA THR A 298 35.28 14.52 -0.01
C THR A 298 34.04 13.63 0.17
N LEU A 299 34.15 12.34 -0.15
CA LEU A 299 33.08 11.36 -0.11
C LEU A 299 32.88 10.87 1.33
N SER A 300 31.70 11.11 1.89
CA SER A 300 31.29 10.63 3.23
C SER A 300 29.88 10.05 3.16
N LEU A 301 29.58 9.10 4.05
CA LEU A 301 28.20 8.65 4.25
C LEU A 301 27.59 9.51 5.38
N ALA A 302 26.62 10.35 5.02
CA ALA A 302 25.90 11.22 5.96
C ALA A 302 24.41 10.84 5.93
N PRO A 303 24.05 9.69 6.53
CA PRO A 303 22.74 9.09 6.33
C PRO A 303 21.65 9.83 7.11
N GLY A 304 20.49 10.01 6.47
CA GLY A 304 19.30 10.56 7.14
C GLY A 304 18.54 9.54 7.98
N TYR A 305 18.73 8.25 7.67
CA TYR A 305 18.05 7.10 8.27
C TYR A 305 19.02 5.92 8.43
N SER A 306 18.73 4.96 9.30
CA SER A 306 19.57 3.76 9.42
C SER A 306 19.52 2.91 8.13
N LEU A 307 20.53 2.05 7.95
CA LEU A 307 20.57 1.10 6.83
C LEU A 307 19.36 0.13 6.85
N SER A 308 18.86 -0.22 8.03
CA SER A 308 17.66 -1.05 8.18
C SER A 308 16.36 -0.31 7.82
N GLN A 309 16.28 1.00 8.08
CA GLN A 309 15.17 1.85 7.61
C GLN A 309 15.21 2.02 6.09
N ARG A 310 16.40 2.26 5.51
CA ARG A 310 16.59 2.28 4.04
C ARG A 310 16.17 0.98 3.38
N LEU A 311 16.53 -0.16 3.97
CA LEU A 311 16.05 -1.46 3.52
C LEU A 311 14.52 -1.58 3.64
N ALA A 312 13.91 -1.11 4.73
CA ALA A 312 12.46 -1.17 4.94
C ALA A 312 11.68 -0.35 3.90
N GLU A 313 12.10 0.89 3.68
CA GLU A 313 11.61 1.80 2.63
C GLU A 313 11.76 1.17 1.23
N ALA A 314 12.98 0.81 0.85
CA ALA A 314 13.30 0.21 -0.44
C ALA A 314 12.70 -1.18 -0.67
N SER A 315 12.26 -1.89 0.37
CA SER A 315 11.62 -3.20 0.24
C SER A 315 10.17 -3.14 -0.24
N ASP A 316 9.50 -2.00 -0.17
CA ASP A 316 8.13 -1.87 -0.69
C ASP A 316 8.14 -1.96 -2.23
N PRO A 317 7.29 -2.81 -2.85
CA PRO A 317 7.23 -2.96 -4.30
C PRO A 317 6.97 -1.66 -5.06
N ARG A 318 6.06 -0.80 -4.58
CA ARG A 318 5.61 0.39 -5.33
C ARG A 318 6.51 1.62 -5.14
N GLU A 319 7.66 1.49 -4.46
CA GLU A 319 8.68 2.56 -4.41
C GLU A 319 9.53 2.61 -5.68
N THR A 320 9.82 3.82 -6.18
CA THR A 320 10.53 4.05 -7.45
C THR A 320 11.58 5.17 -7.31
N PRO A 321 12.86 4.82 -7.06
CA PRO A 321 13.95 5.81 -6.92
C PRO A 321 14.15 6.68 -8.18
N ASP A 322 14.52 7.96 -8.02
CA ASP A 322 14.86 8.83 -9.17
C ASP A 322 16.29 8.56 -9.68
N VAL A 323 16.40 7.49 -10.48
CA VAL A 323 17.64 6.98 -11.07
C VAL A 323 18.51 8.07 -11.71
N ARG A 324 17.91 9.15 -12.25
CA ARG A 324 18.62 10.22 -12.97
C ARG A 324 19.52 11.10 -12.10
N GLN A 325 19.24 11.24 -10.80
CA GLN A 325 20.16 11.93 -9.89
C GLN A 325 21.25 10.97 -9.38
N ALA A 326 20.90 9.70 -9.17
CA ALA A 326 21.82 8.65 -8.78
C ALA A 326 22.88 8.35 -9.86
N GLU A 327 22.52 8.33 -11.15
CA GLU A 327 23.44 8.06 -12.28
C GLU A 327 24.62 9.03 -12.32
N LEU A 328 24.39 10.33 -12.14
CA LEU A 328 25.46 11.35 -12.09
C LEU A 328 26.35 11.19 -10.85
N LYS A 329 25.78 10.77 -9.72
CA LYS A 329 26.52 10.49 -8.47
C LYS A 329 27.34 9.20 -8.56
N ILE A 330 26.81 8.10 -9.11
CA ILE A 330 27.53 6.83 -9.29
C ILE A 330 28.62 6.97 -10.35
N GLY A 331 28.27 7.51 -11.52
CA GLY A 331 29.20 7.69 -12.64
C GLY A 331 30.40 8.57 -12.32
N THR A 332 30.29 9.45 -11.31
CA THR A 332 31.43 10.21 -10.78
C THR A 332 32.08 9.55 -9.57
N SER A 333 31.33 9.11 -8.55
CA SER A 333 31.90 8.57 -7.30
C SER A 333 32.57 7.21 -7.45
N ALA A 334 31.96 6.25 -8.15
CA ALA A 334 32.57 4.92 -8.37
C ALA A 334 33.80 5.02 -9.28
N LEU A 335 33.71 5.87 -10.31
CA LEU A 335 34.81 6.18 -11.22
C LEU A 335 35.98 6.87 -10.50
N ASN A 336 35.70 7.92 -9.70
CA ASN A 336 36.70 8.60 -8.88
C ASN A 336 37.26 7.68 -7.77
N SER A 337 36.51 6.67 -7.33
CA SER A 337 37.00 5.67 -6.38
C SER A 337 38.03 4.73 -7.03
N LEU A 338 37.73 4.20 -8.22
CA LEU A 338 38.65 3.36 -9.00
C LEU A 338 39.91 4.15 -9.42
N LEU A 339 39.73 5.42 -9.78
CA LEU A 339 40.80 6.34 -10.13
C LEU A 339 41.70 6.67 -8.94
N ALA A 340 41.17 6.95 -7.75
CA ALA A 340 42.02 7.26 -6.60
C ALA A 340 42.74 6.01 -6.05
N LEU A 341 42.15 4.80 -6.15
CA LEU A 341 42.87 3.55 -5.84
C LEU A 341 44.13 3.33 -6.70
N THR A 342 44.23 4.00 -7.85
CA THR A 342 45.44 4.01 -8.71
C THR A 342 46.14 5.38 -8.78
N GLY A 343 45.67 6.36 -8.00
CA GLY A 343 46.21 7.73 -7.99
C GLY A 343 46.13 8.46 -9.32
N ARG A 344 45.12 8.19 -10.15
CA ARG A 344 44.89 8.83 -11.47
C ARG A 344 43.68 9.77 -11.46
N MET A 345 43.57 10.64 -12.48
CA MET A 345 42.37 11.45 -12.73
C MET A 345 42.08 11.57 -14.23
N LEU A 346 40.82 11.31 -14.60
CA LEU A 346 40.24 11.64 -15.91
C LEU A 346 39.90 13.13 -16.00
N THR A 347 39.84 13.67 -17.21
CA THR A 347 39.32 15.04 -17.41
C THR A 347 37.78 15.04 -17.41
N PRO A 348 37.11 16.17 -17.12
CA PRO A 348 35.66 16.28 -17.22
C PRO A 348 35.10 15.95 -18.61
N ALA A 349 35.89 16.14 -19.67
CA ALA A 349 35.52 15.76 -21.04
C ALA A 349 35.47 14.22 -21.21
N ASP A 350 36.44 13.49 -20.66
CA ASP A 350 36.49 12.03 -20.74
C ASP A 350 35.31 11.40 -19.98
N VAL A 351 34.96 11.95 -18.80
CA VAL A 351 33.81 11.49 -18.01
C VAL A 351 32.50 11.72 -18.76
N ALA A 352 32.33 12.88 -19.41
CA ALA A 352 31.15 13.16 -20.23
C ALA A 352 31.06 12.23 -21.46
N GLU A 353 32.18 11.92 -22.11
CA GLU A 353 32.26 11.03 -23.26
C GLU A 353 31.90 9.58 -22.90
N ILE A 354 32.43 9.09 -21.77
CA ILE A 354 32.11 7.75 -21.22
C ILE A 354 30.64 7.68 -20.81
N ALA A 355 30.09 8.70 -20.14
CA ALA A 355 28.70 8.73 -19.72
C ALA A 355 27.73 8.75 -20.92
N ALA A 356 28.00 9.58 -21.94
CA ALA A 356 27.19 9.64 -23.16
C ALA A 356 27.20 8.31 -23.93
N LEU A 357 28.34 7.62 -23.96
CA LEU A 357 28.45 6.29 -24.59
C LEU A 357 27.76 5.20 -23.75
N GLY A 358 27.79 5.29 -22.42
CA GLY A 358 27.24 4.30 -21.50
C GLY A 358 25.73 4.09 -21.64
N LEU A 359 24.98 5.17 -21.88
CA LEU A 359 23.53 5.14 -22.12
C LEU A 359 23.14 4.41 -23.42
N ALA A 360 24.04 4.33 -24.39
CA ALA A 360 23.79 3.71 -25.70
C ALA A 360 24.44 2.32 -25.86
N ASN A 361 25.61 2.10 -25.25
CA ASN A 361 26.36 0.85 -25.33
C ASN A 361 27.29 0.66 -24.10
N PRO A 362 26.84 -0.06 -23.05
CA PRO A 362 27.61 -0.23 -21.82
C PRO A 362 28.99 -0.89 -21.99
N SER A 363 29.14 -1.87 -22.89
CA SER A 363 30.43 -2.54 -23.10
C SER A 363 31.43 -1.69 -23.89
N ALA A 364 30.95 -0.87 -24.82
CA ALA A 364 31.78 0.16 -25.46
C ALA A 364 32.23 1.23 -24.45
N ALA A 365 31.35 1.66 -23.55
CA ALA A 365 31.70 2.61 -22.49
C ALA A 365 32.73 2.07 -21.50
N LEU A 366 32.63 0.79 -21.10
CA LEU A 366 33.66 0.10 -20.31
C LEU A 366 35.00 0.00 -21.04
N THR A 367 34.98 -0.14 -22.37
CA THR A 367 36.20 -0.18 -23.21
C THR A 367 36.87 1.19 -23.27
N LEU A 368 36.09 2.23 -23.59
CA LEU A 368 36.54 3.63 -23.60
C LEU A 368 37.07 4.06 -22.23
N LEU A 369 36.40 3.67 -21.14
CA LEU A 369 36.87 3.87 -19.78
C LEU A 369 38.27 3.27 -19.58
N GLY A 370 38.50 2.04 -20.01
CA GLY A 370 39.83 1.40 -19.96
C GLY A 370 40.91 2.19 -20.72
N GLU A 371 40.61 2.64 -21.94
CA GLU A 371 41.53 3.42 -22.77
C GLU A 371 41.89 4.77 -22.12
N LYS A 372 40.89 5.53 -21.67
CA LYS A 372 41.08 6.83 -21.00
C LYS A 372 41.79 6.69 -19.66
N PHE A 373 41.53 5.61 -18.92
CA PHE A 373 42.20 5.30 -17.65
C PHE A 373 43.69 5.00 -17.84
N VAL A 374 44.10 4.44 -18.98
CA VAL A 374 45.52 4.21 -19.32
C VAL A 374 46.28 5.53 -19.55
N THR A 375 45.63 6.57 -20.09
CA THR A 375 46.27 7.87 -20.38
C THR A 375 46.14 8.91 -19.26
N ALA A 376 45.30 8.67 -18.25
CA ALA A 376 45.05 9.56 -17.11
C ALA A 376 46.31 9.87 -16.26
N GLY A 377 46.48 11.14 -15.88
CA GLY A 377 47.64 11.65 -15.13
C GLY A 377 47.59 11.38 -13.61
N HIS A 378 48.76 11.35 -12.95
CA HIS A 378 48.90 10.92 -11.55
C HIS A 378 48.98 12.05 -10.51
N GLN A 379 48.35 11.87 -9.33
CA GLN A 379 48.52 12.69 -8.12
C GLN A 379 48.43 11.88 -6.81
N ARG A 380 48.78 12.51 -5.67
CA ARG A 380 48.72 11.90 -4.31
C ARG A 380 47.39 12.21 -3.62
N ILE A 381 46.88 11.27 -2.83
CA ILE A 381 45.58 11.38 -2.14
C ILE A 381 45.77 11.57 -0.62
N PRO A 382 44.95 12.41 0.05
CA PRO A 382 44.94 12.51 1.51
C PRO A 382 44.42 11.22 2.15
N ARG A 383 45.23 10.60 3.02
CA ARG A 383 44.87 9.32 3.67
C ARG A 383 43.62 9.40 4.56
N GLY A 384 43.32 10.55 5.15
CA GLY A 384 42.24 10.70 6.14
C GLY A 384 40.84 10.42 5.61
N ALA A 385 40.51 10.86 4.40
CA ALA A 385 39.15 10.74 3.86
C ALA A 385 38.71 9.26 3.67
N VAL A 386 39.64 8.38 3.28
CA VAL A 386 39.38 6.94 3.16
C VAL A 386 39.06 6.29 4.52
N PHE A 387 39.67 6.78 5.61
CA PHE A 387 39.37 6.26 6.95
C PHE A 387 37.98 6.68 7.46
N HIS A 388 37.50 7.88 7.13
CA HIS A 388 36.16 8.33 7.51
C HIS A 388 35.08 7.47 6.85
N LEU A 389 35.03 7.39 5.51
CA LEU A 389 34.04 6.60 4.78
C LEU A 389 34.01 5.12 5.19
N VAL A 390 35.18 4.55 5.55
CA VAL A 390 35.27 3.18 6.07
C VAL A 390 34.70 3.05 7.48
N THR A 391 34.86 4.08 8.33
CA THR A 391 34.25 4.12 9.67
C THR A 391 32.72 4.27 9.57
N ASP A 392 32.24 5.22 8.76
CA ASP A 392 30.80 5.44 8.54
C ASP A 392 30.09 4.14 8.09
N LEU A 393 30.75 3.36 7.22
CA LEU A 393 30.26 2.06 6.75
C LEU A 393 30.28 0.97 7.84
N PHE A 394 31.30 0.93 8.70
CA PHE A 394 31.33 -0.01 9.82
C PHE A 394 30.25 0.30 10.86
N ASP A 395 29.99 1.57 11.15
CA ASP A 395 28.94 1.97 12.08
C ASP A 395 27.53 1.65 11.52
N ALA A 396 27.31 1.88 10.21
CA ALA A 396 26.08 1.48 9.54
C ALA A 396 25.86 -0.05 9.51
N LEU A 397 26.93 -0.84 9.39
CA LEU A 397 26.88 -2.30 9.49
C LEU A 397 26.69 -2.79 10.93
N ALA A 398 27.26 -2.10 11.93
CA ALA A 398 27.04 -2.41 13.34
C ALA A 398 25.57 -2.20 13.73
N GLN A 399 24.97 -1.07 13.33
CA GLN A 399 23.53 -0.82 13.53
C GLN A 399 22.66 -1.91 12.89
N LEU A 400 22.99 -2.34 11.67
CA LEU A 400 22.27 -3.42 10.99
C LEU A 400 22.37 -4.77 11.75
N CYS A 401 23.51 -5.06 12.38
CA CYS A 401 23.69 -6.22 13.25
C CYS A 401 22.86 -6.11 14.54
N ASP A 402 22.81 -4.94 15.18
CA ASP A 402 22.02 -4.72 16.40
C ASP A 402 20.51 -4.77 16.11
N ASP A 403 20.07 -4.22 14.98
CA ASP A 403 18.69 -4.34 14.48
C ASP A 403 18.32 -5.81 14.16
N THR A 404 19.29 -6.61 13.70
CA THR A 404 19.12 -8.06 13.54
C THR A 404 19.05 -8.77 14.90
N GLY A 405 19.76 -8.28 15.91
CA GLY A 405 19.68 -8.75 17.29
C GLY A 405 18.28 -8.58 17.90
N GLN A 406 17.61 -7.46 17.60
CA GLN A 406 16.23 -7.19 18.06
C GLN A 406 15.22 -8.20 17.53
N LEU A 407 15.36 -8.67 16.28
CA LEU A 407 14.52 -9.76 15.74
C LEU A 407 14.69 -11.09 16.49
N LEU A 408 15.79 -11.29 17.23
CA LEU A 408 16.09 -12.50 17.99
C LEU A 408 15.76 -12.36 19.48
N ASP A 409 15.26 -11.21 19.95
CA ASP A 409 14.88 -11.01 21.35
C ASP A 409 13.55 -11.70 21.67
N LEU A 410 13.66 -12.87 22.31
CA LEU A 410 12.52 -13.65 22.81
C LEU A 410 11.62 -12.84 23.75
N GLY A 411 12.15 -11.85 24.47
CA GLY A 411 11.39 -10.97 25.35
C GLY A 411 10.30 -10.21 24.59
N VAL A 412 10.65 -9.60 23.47
CA VAL A 412 9.70 -8.88 22.60
C VAL A 412 8.64 -9.81 22.03
N TRP A 413 9.06 -11.00 21.55
CA TRP A 413 8.13 -11.96 20.93
C TRP A 413 7.12 -12.57 21.91
N THR A 414 7.36 -12.52 23.23
CA THR A 414 6.42 -13.03 24.24
C THR A 414 5.03 -12.38 24.18
N LYS A 415 4.95 -11.10 23.79
CA LYS A 415 3.68 -10.36 23.60
C LYS A 415 2.82 -10.92 22.46
N TYR A 416 3.44 -11.63 21.50
CA TYR A 416 2.85 -11.95 20.20
C TYR A 416 2.64 -13.46 19.96
N PHE A 417 2.94 -14.34 20.92
CA PHE A 417 2.70 -15.79 20.75
C PHE A 417 1.24 -16.13 20.45
N ASP A 418 0.29 -15.37 21.01
CA ASP A 418 -1.16 -15.52 20.79
C ASP A 418 -1.67 -14.67 19.60
N THR A 419 -0.82 -14.10 18.74
CA THR A 419 -1.22 -13.13 17.70
C THR A 419 -2.34 -13.62 16.77
N VAL A 420 -2.33 -14.90 16.38
CA VAL A 420 -3.37 -15.47 15.49
C VAL A 420 -4.74 -15.50 16.20
N ARG A 421 -4.74 -15.68 17.53
CA ARG A 421 -5.94 -15.57 18.36
C ARG A 421 -6.37 -14.12 18.47
N GLN A 422 -5.47 -13.19 18.81
CA GLN A 422 -5.82 -11.76 18.97
C GLN A 422 -6.42 -11.18 17.67
N HIS A 423 -5.80 -11.48 16.52
CA HIS A 423 -6.28 -11.05 15.20
C HIS A 423 -7.73 -11.49 14.92
N GLY A 424 -8.11 -12.70 15.36
CA GLY A 424 -9.48 -13.21 15.21
C GLY A 424 -10.47 -12.81 16.31
N ALA A 425 -10.06 -12.12 17.38
CA ALA A 425 -10.82 -12.04 18.62
C ALA A 425 -11.67 -10.77 18.84
N TYR A 426 -11.72 -9.86 17.85
CA TYR A 426 -12.51 -8.61 17.90
C TYR A 426 -14.02 -8.80 18.06
N LEU A 427 -14.52 -10.01 17.80
CA LEU A 427 -15.92 -10.45 17.97
C LEU A 427 -16.32 -10.62 19.45
N ASP A 428 -15.42 -11.21 20.24
CA ASP A 428 -15.74 -11.74 21.58
C ASP A 428 -14.93 -11.06 22.69
N THR A 429 -13.85 -10.34 22.35
CA THR A 429 -12.96 -9.70 23.32
C THR A 429 -13.44 -8.30 23.64
N ALA A 430 -13.72 -8.06 24.93
CA ALA A 430 -14.01 -6.75 25.49
C ALA A 430 -12.94 -5.72 25.09
N PHE A 431 -13.31 -4.83 24.18
CA PHE A 431 -12.50 -3.71 23.70
C PHE A 431 -12.70 -2.48 24.60
N THR A 432 -13.95 -2.17 24.96
CA THR A 432 -14.28 -1.04 25.85
C THR A 432 -14.22 -1.43 27.33
N THR A 433 -14.03 -0.46 28.23
CA THR A 433 -14.09 -0.66 29.69
C THR A 433 -15.45 -1.15 30.20
N SER A 434 -16.53 -0.89 29.46
CA SER A 434 -17.87 -1.45 29.73
C SER A 434 -17.99 -2.94 29.37
N GLY A 435 -17.01 -3.52 28.68
CA GLY A 435 -16.99 -4.93 28.28
C GLY A 435 -17.37 -5.20 26.83
N GLN A 436 -17.71 -4.16 26.05
CA GLN A 436 -18.23 -4.30 24.69
C GLN A 436 -17.12 -4.71 23.70
N PRO A 437 -17.37 -5.70 22.80
CA PRO A 437 -16.47 -6.02 21.70
C PRO A 437 -16.41 -4.91 20.63
N ALA A 438 -15.31 -4.88 19.86
CA ALA A 438 -15.11 -3.85 18.85
C ALA A 438 -16.18 -3.90 17.74
N THR A 439 -16.57 -5.10 17.28
CA THR A 439 -17.60 -5.24 16.25
C THR A 439 -19.00 -4.82 16.71
N GLU A 440 -19.31 -4.99 18.00
CA GLU A 440 -20.59 -4.56 18.58
C GLU A 440 -20.65 -3.03 18.63
N PHE A 441 -19.60 -2.35 19.13
CA PHE A 441 -19.52 -0.89 19.13
C PHE A 441 -19.64 -0.29 17.71
N ILE A 442 -19.01 -0.90 16.69
CA ILE A 442 -19.13 -0.44 15.30
C ILE A 442 -20.57 -0.62 14.78
N THR A 443 -21.26 -1.68 15.19
CA THR A 443 -22.68 -1.91 14.85
C THR A 443 -23.57 -0.82 15.44
N ASP A 444 -23.39 -0.50 16.73
CA ASP A 444 -24.09 0.60 17.39
C ASP A 444 -23.80 1.94 16.72
N TRP A 445 -22.54 2.19 16.34
CA TRP A 445 -22.12 3.42 15.65
C TRP A 445 -22.77 3.59 14.28
N PHE A 446 -22.78 2.54 13.44
CA PHE A 446 -23.42 2.60 12.13
C PHE A 446 -24.95 2.70 12.24
N THR A 447 -25.55 2.09 13.27
CA THR A 447 -26.99 2.20 13.58
C THR A 447 -27.37 3.62 14.04
N ALA A 448 -26.57 4.22 14.92
CA ALA A 448 -26.73 5.60 15.37
C ALA A 448 -26.57 6.61 14.22
N LEU A 449 -25.57 6.42 13.35
CA LEU A 449 -25.37 7.25 12.15
C LEU A 449 -26.55 7.16 11.17
N ALA A 450 -27.07 5.96 10.92
CA ALA A 450 -28.23 5.77 10.06
C ALA A 450 -29.48 6.50 10.60
N SER A 451 -29.61 6.55 11.93
CA SER A 451 -30.68 7.26 12.64
C SER A 451 -30.49 8.79 12.59
N ASP A 452 -29.29 9.28 12.88
CA ASP A 452 -28.94 10.71 12.80
C ASP A 452 -29.10 11.27 11.38
N LEU A 453 -28.71 10.49 10.35
CA LEU A 453 -28.86 10.88 8.94
C LEU A 453 -30.31 10.82 8.44
N ALA A 454 -31.21 10.14 9.15
CA ALA A 454 -32.64 10.06 8.83
C ALA A 454 -33.47 11.13 9.55
N ALA A 455 -33.20 11.37 10.84
CA ALA A 455 -34.04 12.18 11.72
C ALA A 455 -33.40 13.50 12.19
N HIS A 456 -32.08 13.64 12.11
CA HIS A 456 -31.31 14.67 12.81
C HIS A 456 -30.35 15.45 11.89
N ARG A 457 -30.67 15.56 10.60
CA ARG A 457 -29.98 16.48 9.68
C ARG A 457 -30.27 17.94 10.05
N ILE A 458 -29.22 18.75 10.09
CA ILE A 458 -29.28 20.20 10.25
C ILE A 458 -29.93 20.78 8.99
N PRO A 459 -31.01 21.59 9.10
CA PRO A 459 -31.60 22.24 7.94
C PRO A 459 -30.57 23.12 7.22
N PRO A 460 -30.55 23.15 5.87
CA PRO A 460 -29.71 24.10 5.15
C PRO A 460 -30.10 25.54 5.56
N PRO A 461 -29.13 26.48 5.63
CA PRO A 461 -29.46 27.87 5.95
C PRO A 461 -30.50 28.39 4.94
N PRO A 462 -31.49 29.18 5.39
CA PRO A 462 -32.50 29.72 4.49
C PRO A 462 -31.81 30.51 3.37
N PRO A 463 -32.31 30.43 2.12
CA PRO A 463 -31.70 31.14 1.01
C PRO A 463 -31.61 32.63 1.34
N ALA A 464 -30.44 33.23 1.10
CA ALA A 464 -30.22 34.64 1.39
C ALA A 464 -31.34 35.47 0.73
N PRO A 465 -31.91 36.47 1.44
CA PRO A 465 -32.95 37.32 0.85
C PRO A 465 -32.41 37.92 -0.45
N PRO A 466 -33.22 37.96 -1.53
CA PRO A 466 -32.73 38.39 -2.83
C PRO A 466 -32.10 39.77 -2.71
N VAL A 467 -30.81 39.85 -3.02
CA VAL A 467 -30.06 41.11 -2.98
C VAL A 467 -30.84 42.13 -3.81
N PRO A 468 -31.24 43.28 -3.23
CA PRO A 468 -32.00 44.27 -3.97
C PRO A 468 -31.29 44.59 -5.28
N ALA A 469 -32.00 44.44 -6.40
CA ALA A 469 -31.42 44.67 -7.71
C ALA A 469 -30.75 46.05 -7.72
N PRO A 470 -29.48 46.17 -8.22
CA PRO A 470 -28.79 47.44 -8.24
C PRO A 470 -29.69 48.51 -8.85
N LEU A 471 -29.87 49.62 -8.14
CA LEU A 471 -30.68 50.73 -8.63
C LEU A 471 -30.21 51.08 -10.05
N PRO A 472 -31.11 51.16 -11.03
CA PRO A 472 -30.72 51.39 -12.41
C PRO A 472 -29.90 52.70 -12.47
N PRO A 473 -28.74 52.71 -13.14
CA PRO A 473 -27.86 53.86 -13.13
C PRO A 473 -28.63 55.09 -13.64
N ALA A 474 -28.49 56.21 -12.93
CA ALA A 474 -29.17 57.45 -13.28
C ALA A 474 -28.94 57.79 -14.77
N PRO A 475 -29.98 58.21 -15.51
CA PRO A 475 -29.92 58.30 -16.97
C PRO A 475 -28.83 59.27 -17.41
N GLN A 476 -27.75 58.73 -17.99
CA GLN A 476 -26.68 59.52 -18.56
C GLN A 476 -27.20 60.27 -19.80
N SER A 477 -26.89 61.55 -19.88
CA SER A 477 -27.29 62.41 -21.00
C SER A 477 -26.77 61.87 -22.34
N ALA A 478 -27.67 61.72 -23.31
CA ALA A 478 -27.41 61.01 -24.56
C ALA A 478 -26.28 61.65 -25.40
N PRO A 479 -25.35 60.85 -25.96
CA PRO A 479 -24.44 61.30 -27.02
C PRO A 479 -25.21 61.65 -28.31
N SER A 480 -24.74 62.69 -29.02
CA SER A 480 -25.28 63.08 -30.33
C SER A 480 -25.06 61.99 -31.41
N PRO A 481 -25.94 61.87 -32.40
CA PRO A 481 -25.90 60.78 -33.39
C PRO A 481 -24.77 60.92 -34.43
N LEU A 482 -24.20 59.79 -34.81
CA LEU A 482 -23.33 59.62 -35.99
C LEU A 482 -24.16 59.13 -37.20
N PRO A 483 -23.75 59.45 -38.44
CA PRO A 483 -24.48 59.07 -39.66
C PRO A 483 -24.35 57.57 -39.99
N PRO A 484 -25.28 57.00 -40.79
CA PRO A 484 -25.42 55.55 -40.94
C PRO A 484 -24.40 54.91 -41.89
N ALA A 485 -23.96 53.69 -41.54
CA ALA A 485 -23.16 52.82 -42.40
C ALA A 485 -24.00 51.62 -42.90
N ILE A 486 -24.26 51.65 -44.21
CA ILE A 486 -24.67 50.61 -45.17
C ILE A 486 -24.79 49.16 -44.64
N SER A 487 -25.94 48.54 -44.92
CA SER A 487 -26.23 47.12 -44.65
C SER A 487 -25.60 46.16 -45.69
N SER A 488 -25.30 44.93 -45.27
CA SER A 488 -25.05 43.76 -46.14
C SER A 488 -25.55 42.50 -45.42
N ALA A 489 -26.09 41.54 -46.18
CA ALA A 489 -26.94 40.47 -45.66
C ALA A 489 -26.37 39.04 -45.87
N ASP A 490 -27.14 38.06 -45.39
CA ASP A 490 -27.08 36.61 -45.62
C ASP A 490 -25.87 35.79 -45.18
N THR A 491 -26.15 34.83 -44.29
CA THR A 491 -25.63 33.44 -44.36
C THR A 491 -26.61 32.51 -43.60
N PRO A 492 -27.13 31.41 -44.20
CA PRO A 492 -28.12 30.52 -43.57
C PRO A 492 -27.49 29.44 -42.66
N PRO A 493 -28.28 28.81 -41.76
CA PRO A 493 -27.79 27.82 -40.79
C PRO A 493 -27.50 26.43 -41.38
N ARG A 494 -26.67 25.65 -40.69
CA ARG A 494 -26.22 24.29 -41.06
C ARG A 494 -26.95 23.19 -40.26
N PRO A 495 -27.37 22.06 -40.86
CA PRO A 495 -28.21 21.06 -40.19
C PRO A 495 -27.45 20.04 -39.30
N THR A 496 -28.18 19.47 -38.35
CA THR A 496 -27.74 18.44 -37.38
C THR A 496 -27.90 17.00 -37.93
N PRO A 497 -27.01 16.05 -37.59
CA PRO A 497 -27.24 14.61 -37.84
C PRO A 497 -28.13 13.96 -36.77
N ALA A 498 -28.83 12.88 -37.13
CA ALA A 498 -29.65 12.05 -36.24
C ALA A 498 -28.90 10.76 -35.81
N PRO A 499 -29.27 10.11 -34.69
CA PRO A 499 -28.64 8.87 -34.23
C PRO A 499 -29.09 7.64 -35.02
N ALA A 500 -28.24 6.61 -35.07
CA ALA A 500 -28.55 5.31 -35.67
C ALA A 500 -28.93 4.28 -34.61
N SER A 501 -30.00 3.51 -34.86
CA SER A 501 -30.45 2.43 -33.98
C SER A 501 -29.72 1.11 -34.29
N ALA A 502 -29.34 0.37 -33.25
CA ALA A 502 -28.92 -1.02 -33.34
C ALA A 502 -29.72 -1.88 -32.35
N SER A 503 -30.20 -3.04 -32.81
CA SER A 503 -31.00 -3.96 -32.01
C SER A 503 -30.14 -5.09 -31.40
N HIS A 504 -30.61 -5.65 -30.29
CA HIS A 504 -30.08 -6.89 -29.71
C HIS A 504 -31.22 -7.78 -29.23
N GLN A 505 -31.07 -9.09 -29.40
CA GLN A 505 -31.94 -10.12 -28.83
C GLN A 505 -31.26 -10.77 -27.62
N PRO A 506 -32.00 -11.20 -26.59
CA PRO A 506 -31.43 -11.81 -25.39
C PRO A 506 -31.08 -13.30 -25.62
N ALA A 507 -30.00 -13.75 -24.96
CA ALA A 507 -29.70 -15.18 -24.75
C ALA A 507 -30.16 -15.60 -23.34
N ALA A 508 -30.48 -16.89 -23.17
CA ALA A 508 -31.20 -17.39 -22.00
C ALA A 508 -30.31 -17.64 -20.77
N ALA A 509 -30.90 -17.51 -19.58
CA ALA A 509 -30.29 -17.88 -18.32
C ALA A 509 -30.23 -19.41 -18.11
N ARG A 510 -29.32 -19.85 -17.24
CA ARG A 510 -29.45 -21.10 -16.48
C ARG A 510 -29.19 -20.82 -15.02
N ASP A 511 -30.18 -21.15 -14.20
CA ASP A 511 -30.04 -21.40 -12.77
C ASP A 511 -29.51 -22.84 -12.60
N ASP A 512 -28.67 -23.06 -11.60
CA ASP A 512 -28.74 -24.29 -10.83
C ASP A 512 -28.21 -24.03 -9.42
N SER A 513 -29.01 -24.37 -8.42
CA SER A 513 -28.88 -23.84 -7.07
C SER A 513 -28.73 -24.95 -6.03
N ARG A 514 -27.72 -24.78 -5.15
CA ARG A 514 -27.45 -25.56 -3.92
C ARG A 514 -26.80 -26.94 -4.09
N LEU A 515 -25.67 -27.12 -3.40
CA LEU A 515 -25.67 -28.08 -2.29
C LEU A 515 -25.05 -27.43 -1.04
N THR A 516 -25.64 -27.69 0.12
CA THR A 516 -25.41 -26.93 1.35
C THR A 516 -24.33 -27.51 2.25
N ALA A 517 -23.47 -26.62 2.77
CA ALA A 517 -22.92 -26.62 4.13
C ALA A 517 -22.95 -27.94 4.93
N ALA A 518 -21.96 -28.80 4.68
CA ALA A 518 -21.54 -29.88 5.58
C ALA A 518 -20.02 -30.08 5.36
N THR A 519 -19.12 -29.87 6.33
CA THR A 519 -19.28 -29.63 7.78
C THR A 519 -18.28 -28.56 8.28
N HIS A 520 -18.71 -27.72 9.24
CA HIS A 520 -17.78 -26.90 10.04
C HIS A 520 -16.99 -27.79 10.99
N ARG A 521 -15.67 -27.54 11.12
CA ARG A 521 -14.62 -28.45 11.67
C ARG A 521 -14.30 -29.52 10.60
N PHE A 522 -13.06 -29.72 10.17
CA PHE A 522 -11.85 -29.79 11.00
C PHE A 522 -10.70 -28.84 10.64
N ASP A 523 -10.34 -28.66 9.37
CA ASP A 523 -9.09 -27.96 8.98
C ASP A 523 -9.15 -26.43 9.08
N ARG A 524 -9.06 -25.94 10.32
CA ARG A 524 -8.78 -24.53 10.64
C ARG A 524 -7.28 -24.33 10.92
N GLU A 525 -6.42 -25.09 10.23
CA GLU A 525 -5.09 -25.48 10.73
C GLU A 525 -3.91 -25.22 9.76
N PHE A 526 -2.72 -25.09 10.35
CA PHE A 526 -1.36 -25.13 9.77
C PHE A 526 -0.74 -23.98 8.94
N ALA A 527 -1.41 -23.34 7.97
CA ALA A 527 -0.70 -22.53 6.94
C ALA A 527 0.27 -21.44 7.48
N TRP A 528 -0.23 -20.40 8.16
CA TRP A 528 0.59 -19.30 8.71
C TRP A 528 1.66 -19.75 9.71
N ILE A 529 1.42 -20.87 10.41
CA ILE A 529 2.31 -21.40 11.45
C ILE A 529 3.61 -21.95 10.82
N PHE A 530 3.53 -22.57 9.64
CA PHE A 530 4.73 -23.02 8.92
C PHE A 530 5.53 -21.88 8.29
N ILE A 531 4.88 -20.79 7.87
CA ILE A 531 5.55 -19.64 7.25
C ILE A 531 6.48 -18.96 8.27
N VAL A 532 6.00 -18.69 9.48
CA VAL A 532 6.83 -18.11 10.56
C VAL A 532 7.89 -19.11 11.06
N ALA A 533 7.52 -20.38 11.25
CA ALA A 533 8.47 -21.41 11.70
C ALA A 533 9.61 -21.69 10.71
N GLY A 534 9.33 -21.65 9.40
CA GLY A 534 10.32 -21.85 8.34
C GLY A 534 11.37 -20.72 8.30
N LEU A 535 10.93 -19.47 8.42
CA LEU A 535 11.82 -18.31 8.50
C LEU A 535 12.76 -18.40 9.72
N ALA A 536 12.23 -18.80 10.88
CA ALA A 536 13.03 -19.03 12.08
C ALA A 536 14.06 -20.19 11.92
N ALA A 537 13.66 -21.31 11.28
CA ALA A 537 14.51 -22.47 11.10
C ALA A 537 15.69 -22.25 10.13
N ILE A 538 15.52 -21.39 9.12
CA ILE A 538 16.59 -21.06 8.17
C ILE A 538 17.59 -20.07 8.79
N ALA A 539 17.13 -19.08 9.56
CA ALA A 539 18.01 -18.22 10.36
C ALA A 539 18.85 -19.03 11.38
N TYR A 540 18.26 -20.08 11.96
CA TYR A 540 18.93 -21.01 12.90
C TYR A 540 20.02 -21.88 12.25
N THR A 541 19.99 -22.11 10.93
CA THR A 541 20.99 -22.92 10.21
C THR A 541 22.08 -22.07 9.56
N ALA A 542 21.74 -20.93 8.98
CA ALA A 542 22.70 -20.01 8.35
C ALA A 542 23.71 -19.39 9.34
N SER A 543 23.35 -19.30 10.62
CA SER A 543 24.16 -18.68 11.69
C SER A 543 25.30 -19.56 12.26
N ARG A 544 25.56 -20.76 11.72
CA ARG A 544 26.58 -21.71 12.24
C ARG A 544 27.84 -21.89 11.37
N PRO A 545 28.91 -21.09 11.59
CA PRO A 545 30.27 -21.44 11.19
C PRO A 545 31.22 -21.60 12.40
N ARG A 546 31.28 -22.80 13.00
CA ARG A 546 32.32 -23.17 13.99
C ARG A 546 32.80 -24.59 13.69
N ARG A 547 33.99 -24.75 13.08
CA ARG A 547 35.36 -24.69 13.65
C ARG A 547 35.77 -25.98 14.35
N ALA A 548 36.93 -26.51 13.97
CA ALA A 548 37.52 -27.70 14.56
C ALA A 548 38.03 -27.45 16.00
N GLY A 549 37.96 -28.49 16.84
CA GLY A 549 38.49 -28.50 18.20
C GLY A 549 38.62 -29.94 18.71
N GLN A 550 39.83 -30.34 19.10
CA GLN A 550 40.15 -31.69 19.57
C GLN A 550 39.62 -31.92 21.00
N HIS A 551 39.14 -33.13 21.34
CA HIS A 551 39.68 -33.98 22.42
C HIS A 551 38.84 -35.27 22.64
N SER A 552 39.45 -36.44 22.41
CA SER A 552 38.97 -37.75 22.91
C SER A 552 40.13 -38.74 23.11
N ARG A 553 40.44 -39.06 24.36
CA ARG A 553 41.29 -40.17 24.87
C ARG A 553 40.96 -40.37 26.36
N PRO A 554 41.32 -41.50 27.02
CA PRO A 554 41.90 -42.77 26.52
C PRO A 554 40.81 -43.64 25.84
N ASP A 555 40.78 -44.98 25.71
CA ASP A 555 41.57 -46.16 26.16
C ASP A 555 41.18 -47.36 25.23
N ARG A 556 41.70 -48.61 25.23
CA ARG A 556 42.79 -49.30 25.96
C ARG A 556 43.28 -50.51 25.14
N SER A 557 44.57 -50.88 25.25
CA SER A 557 45.17 -52.24 25.07
C SER A 557 45.02 -53.05 23.75
N LYS A 558 46.12 -53.78 23.43
CA LYS A 558 46.19 -55.05 22.63
C LYS A 558 45.91 -54.90 21.11
N GLU A 559 46.48 -55.73 20.21
CA GLU A 559 47.53 -56.77 20.31
C GLU A 559 48.14 -57.05 18.91
N HIS A 560 49.43 -57.40 18.85
CA HIS A 560 50.19 -57.90 17.67
C HIS A 560 50.27 -56.96 16.44
N GLU A 561 51.27 -57.07 15.55
CA GLU A 561 52.47 -57.94 15.50
C GLU A 561 53.73 -57.10 15.21
#